data_AF-B4FT96-F1
#
_entry.id   AF-B4FT96-F1
#
_cell.length_a   1.000
_cell.length_b   1.000
_cell.length_c   1.000
_cell.angle_alpha   90.00
_cell.angle_beta   90.00
_cell.angle_gamma   90.00
#
_symmetry.space_group_name_H-M   'P 1'
#
loop_
_entity.id
_entity.type
_entity.pdbx_description
1 polymer ?
#
loop_
_entity_poly.entity_id
_entity_poly.type
_entity_poly.pdbx_seq_one_letter_code
_entity_poly.pdbx_strand_id
1 'polypeptide(L)'
;MAASSSSSAGGFDGLMNTVIKKKLGIIPKDLKWGEQSDDVFDALAGDFMKPRIQEVDQLLKLGVNVTIYSGQLDLICATKGTMDWVQKLKWDDLNSFLSSPRTPIYCDKEGQSGTQAFVKSYKNLNFYWILEAGHMVPLDNPCPALKMLADITRSPAE
;
A
#
# COMPACT_ATOMS: atom_id res chain seq x y z
N MET A 1 -21.28 -31.96 -29.86
CA MET A 1 -20.01 -32.69 -29.64
C MET A 1 -19.36 -32.16 -28.38
N ALA A 2 -18.69 -33.04 -27.65
CA ALA A 2 -18.53 -33.03 -26.20
C ALA A 2 -17.76 -31.83 -25.61
N ALA A 3 -18.19 -31.43 -24.42
CA ALA A 3 -17.41 -30.62 -23.48
C ALA A 3 -16.13 -31.38 -23.10
N SER A 4 -14.97 -30.78 -23.34
CA SER A 4 -13.69 -31.30 -22.85
C SER A 4 -13.41 -30.73 -21.47
N SER A 5 -13.63 -31.55 -20.45
CA SER A 5 -13.07 -31.40 -19.12
C SER A 5 -11.57 -31.71 -19.13
N SER A 6 -10.73 -30.71 -18.90
CA SER A 6 -9.36 -30.92 -18.41
C SER A 6 -9.00 -29.85 -17.40
N SER A 7 -9.31 -30.16 -16.15
CA SER A 7 -8.90 -29.45 -14.95
C SER A 7 -7.39 -29.56 -14.74
N SER A 8 -6.65 -28.53 -15.15
CA SER A 8 -5.41 -28.13 -14.47
C SER A 8 -5.24 -26.61 -14.65
N ALA A 9 -6.04 -25.87 -13.87
CA ALA A 9 -5.95 -24.43 -13.78
C ALA A 9 -4.62 -24.06 -13.09
N GLY A 10 -3.59 -23.76 -13.87
CA GLY A 10 -2.31 -23.26 -13.35
C GLY A 10 -2.44 -21.81 -12.87
N GLY A 11 -1.56 -21.40 -11.96
CA GLY A 11 -1.48 -20.02 -11.47
C GLY A 11 -2.44 -19.69 -10.32
N PHE A 12 -2.36 -18.44 -9.85
CA PHE A 12 -3.11 -17.96 -8.69
C PHE A 12 -4.63 -18.03 -8.90
N ASP A 13 -5.13 -17.64 -10.07
CA ASP A 13 -6.55 -17.76 -10.42
C ASP A 13 -7.08 -19.19 -10.30
N GLY A 14 -6.33 -20.15 -10.87
CA GLY A 14 -6.68 -21.56 -10.80
C GLY A 14 -6.71 -22.09 -9.38
N LEU A 15 -5.72 -21.72 -8.55
CA LEU A 15 -5.67 -22.05 -7.13
C LEU A 15 -6.90 -21.50 -6.38
N MET A 16 -7.22 -20.23 -6.60
CA MET A 16 -8.34 -19.53 -5.95
C MET A 16 -9.68 -20.15 -6.33
N ASN A 17 -9.91 -20.39 -7.62
CA ASN A 17 -11.17 -20.91 -8.15
C ASN A 17 -11.37 -22.42 -7.97
N THR A 18 -10.37 -23.15 -7.46
CA THR A 18 -10.47 -24.61 -7.23
C THR A 18 -10.27 -24.98 -5.76
N VAL A 19 -9.03 -25.17 -5.33
CA VAL A 19 -8.65 -25.68 -4.01
C VAL A 19 -9.15 -24.74 -2.92
N ILE A 20 -8.90 -23.45 -3.06
CA ILE A 20 -9.25 -22.45 -2.04
C ILE A 20 -10.76 -22.29 -1.95
N LYS A 21 -11.46 -22.14 -3.08
CA LYS A 21 -12.93 -22.07 -3.11
C LYS A 21 -13.58 -23.28 -2.42
N LYS A 22 -13.09 -24.50 -2.71
CA LYS A 22 -13.58 -25.72 -2.05
C LYS A 22 -13.27 -25.73 -0.56
N LYS A 23 -12.09 -25.25 -0.16
CA LYS A 23 -11.65 -25.25 1.24
C LYS A 23 -12.41 -24.25 2.10
N LEU A 24 -12.70 -23.05 1.57
CA LEU A 24 -13.44 -22.00 2.28
C LEU A 24 -14.92 -22.37 2.45
N GLY A 25 -15.54 -23.02 1.46
CA GLY A 25 -16.91 -23.54 1.55
C GLY A 25 -18.04 -22.50 1.58
N ILE A 26 -17.72 -21.22 1.78
CA ILE A 26 -18.67 -20.10 1.85
C ILE A 26 -18.93 -19.39 0.51
N ILE A 27 -18.10 -19.66 -0.51
CA ILE A 27 -18.17 -18.97 -1.80
C ILE A 27 -19.22 -19.66 -2.69
N PRO A 28 -20.23 -18.95 -3.21
CA PRO A 28 -21.25 -19.51 -4.10
C PRO A 28 -20.66 -20.23 -5.31
N LYS A 29 -21.28 -21.34 -5.73
CA LYS A 29 -20.73 -22.22 -6.79
C LYS A 29 -20.61 -21.52 -8.13
N ASP A 30 -21.53 -20.62 -8.43
CA ASP A 30 -21.66 -19.81 -9.64
C ASP A 30 -20.74 -18.58 -9.66
N LEU A 31 -20.16 -18.18 -8.52
CA LEU A 31 -19.26 -17.03 -8.45
C LEU A 31 -17.81 -17.42 -8.72
N LYS A 32 -17.14 -16.77 -9.66
CA LYS A 32 -15.70 -16.94 -9.88
C LYS A 32 -14.95 -15.81 -9.19
N TRP A 33 -13.85 -16.18 -8.54
CA TRP A 33 -12.86 -15.22 -8.08
C TRP A 33 -12.18 -14.58 -9.29
N GLY A 34 -11.89 -13.29 -9.18
CA GLY A 34 -11.02 -12.52 -10.08
C GLY A 34 -10.25 -11.49 -9.27
N GLU A 35 -9.13 -11.00 -9.81
CA GLU A 35 -8.26 -10.04 -9.11
C GLU A 35 -8.90 -8.65 -8.98
N GLN A 36 -9.60 -8.21 -10.02
CA GLN A 36 -10.31 -6.94 -10.12
C GLN A 36 -11.67 -7.13 -10.80
N SER A 37 -12.53 -6.12 -10.74
CA SER A 37 -13.86 -6.12 -11.37
C SER A 37 -14.08 -4.82 -12.14
N ASP A 38 -14.20 -4.96 -13.46
CA ASP A 38 -14.47 -3.83 -14.36
C ASP A 38 -15.82 -3.17 -14.06
N ASP A 39 -16.85 -3.97 -13.78
CA ASP A 39 -18.18 -3.46 -13.40
C ASP A 39 -18.12 -2.52 -12.19
N VAL A 40 -17.29 -2.85 -11.18
CA VAL A 40 -17.09 -2.01 -9.99
C VAL A 40 -16.28 -0.77 -10.33
N PHE A 41 -15.24 -0.92 -11.15
CA PHE A 41 -14.42 0.21 -11.61
C PHE A 41 -15.28 1.24 -12.37
N ASP A 42 -16.09 0.77 -13.32
CA ASP A 42 -16.98 1.61 -14.12
C ASP A 42 -18.07 2.28 -13.27
N ALA A 43 -18.66 1.54 -12.33
CA ALA A 43 -19.66 2.10 -11.41
C ALA A 43 -19.10 3.25 -10.54
N LEU A 44 -17.80 3.24 -10.25
CA LEU A 44 -17.12 4.26 -9.44
C LEU A 44 -16.35 5.30 -10.26
N ALA A 45 -16.43 5.26 -11.60
CA ALA A 45 -15.69 6.17 -12.48
C ALA A 45 -15.94 7.67 -12.15
N GLY A 46 -17.16 8.00 -11.72
CA GLY A 46 -17.52 9.37 -11.32
C GLY A 46 -16.82 9.88 -10.05
N ASP A 47 -16.24 9.00 -9.23
CA ASP A 47 -15.49 9.36 -8.03
C ASP A 47 -13.98 9.42 -8.25
N PHE A 48 -13.47 8.81 -9.32
CA PHE A 48 -12.03 8.60 -9.55
C PHE A 48 -11.21 9.90 -9.49
N MET A 49 -11.72 10.99 -10.07
CA MET A 49 -11.02 12.28 -10.14
C MET A 49 -11.38 13.27 -9.02
N LYS A 50 -12.18 12.86 -8.02
CA LYS A 50 -12.55 13.74 -6.89
C LYS A 50 -11.44 13.77 -5.85
N PRO A 51 -10.95 14.96 -5.43
CA PRO A 51 -9.88 15.04 -4.44
C PRO A 51 -10.39 14.62 -3.04
N ARG A 52 -9.55 13.89 -2.30
CA ARG A 52 -9.80 13.46 -0.90
C ARG A 52 -8.79 14.00 0.11
N ILE A 53 -8.12 15.10 -0.24
CA ILE A 53 -7.06 15.70 0.58
C ILE A 53 -7.62 16.32 1.87
N GLN A 54 -8.86 16.83 1.83
CA GLN A 54 -9.49 17.50 2.97
C GLN A 54 -9.77 16.54 4.12
N GLU A 55 -10.14 15.30 3.80
CA GLU A 55 -10.36 14.23 4.75
C GLU A 55 -9.06 13.90 5.50
N VAL A 56 -7.91 13.92 4.81
CA VAL A 56 -6.60 13.72 5.45
C VAL A 56 -6.25 14.88 6.38
N ASP A 57 -6.51 16.13 5.98
CA ASP A 57 -6.34 17.31 6.85
C ASP A 57 -7.17 17.17 8.14
N GLN A 58 -8.42 16.71 8.02
CA GLN A 58 -9.31 16.51 9.16
C GLN A 58 -8.81 15.41 10.10
N LEU A 59 -8.37 14.27 9.55
CA LEU A 59 -7.82 13.17 10.36
C LEU A 59 -6.58 13.62 11.14
N LEU A 60 -5.67 14.35 10.48
CA LEU A 60 -4.49 14.89 11.12
C LEU A 60 -4.82 15.89 12.23
N LYS A 61 -5.81 16.76 11.99
CA LYS A 61 -6.29 17.72 13.00
C LYS A 61 -6.93 17.05 14.22
N LEU A 62 -7.59 15.91 14.02
CA LEU A 62 -8.16 15.10 15.09
C LEU A 62 -7.13 14.26 15.86
N GLY A 63 -5.84 14.33 15.49
CA GLY A 63 -4.77 13.58 16.14
C GLY A 63 -4.70 12.10 15.72
N VAL A 64 -5.39 11.71 14.64
CA VAL A 64 -5.28 10.36 14.08
C VAL A 64 -3.88 10.17 13.50
N ASN A 65 -3.25 9.03 13.77
CA ASN A 65 -1.98 8.67 13.15
C ASN A 65 -2.21 8.37 11.67
N VAL A 66 -1.63 9.19 10.80
CA VAL A 66 -1.68 9.03 9.34
C VAL A 66 -0.28 8.68 8.85
N THR A 67 -0.17 7.53 8.20
CA THR A 67 1.05 7.11 7.54
C THR A 67 0.80 7.00 6.05
N ILE A 68 1.63 7.69 5.28
CA ILE A 68 1.68 7.60 3.82
C ILE A 68 2.94 6.84 3.46
N TYR A 69 2.87 5.93 2.50
CA TYR A 69 4.05 5.24 2.00
C TYR A 69 4.01 5.19 0.48
N SER A 70 5.19 5.18 -0.14
CA SER A 70 5.34 5.11 -1.59
C SER A 70 6.58 4.31 -1.95
N GLY A 71 6.42 3.37 -2.88
CA GLY A 71 7.54 2.71 -3.53
C GLY A 71 8.17 3.65 -4.56
N GLN A 72 9.49 3.79 -4.50
CA GLN A 72 10.28 4.71 -5.32
C GLN A 72 10.07 4.54 -6.83
N LEU A 73 9.76 3.31 -7.27
CA LEU A 73 9.69 2.92 -8.67
C LEU A 73 8.24 2.80 -9.17
N ASP A 74 7.24 3.18 -8.38
CA ASP A 74 5.86 3.23 -8.84
C ASP A 74 5.66 4.36 -9.86
N LEU A 75 5.03 4.05 -10.99
CA LEU A 75 4.65 5.01 -12.01
C LEU A 75 3.21 5.51 -11.83
N ILE A 76 2.29 4.65 -11.39
CA ILE A 76 0.87 4.97 -11.29
C ILE A 76 0.62 5.92 -10.11
N CYS A 77 1.15 5.59 -8.94
CA CYS A 77 1.11 6.43 -7.74
C CYS A 77 2.51 6.95 -7.38
N ALA A 78 3.13 7.64 -8.34
CA ALA A 78 4.53 8.04 -8.26
C ALA A 78 4.89 8.86 -7.02
N THR A 79 6.03 8.54 -6.40
CA THR A 79 6.49 9.17 -5.14
C THR A 79 6.54 10.69 -5.21
N LYS A 80 6.94 11.25 -6.37
CA LYS A 80 6.94 12.71 -6.58
C LYS A 80 5.53 13.30 -6.50
N GLY A 81 4.55 12.66 -7.13
CA GLY A 81 3.15 13.09 -7.10
C GLY A 81 2.58 13.02 -5.68
N THR A 82 2.86 11.94 -4.97
CA THR A 82 2.47 11.76 -3.57
C THR A 82 3.10 12.83 -2.67
N MET A 83 4.38 13.16 -2.87
CA MET A 83 5.05 14.22 -2.13
C MET A 83 4.45 15.61 -2.40
N ASP A 84 4.15 15.92 -3.66
CA ASP A 84 3.53 17.19 -4.02
C ASP A 84 2.10 17.30 -3.45
N TRP A 85 1.39 16.17 -3.36
CA TRP A 85 0.11 16.09 -2.69
C TRP A 85 0.23 16.35 -1.18
N VAL A 86 1.23 15.77 -0.50
CA VAL A 86 1.50 16.05 0.93
C VAL A 86 1.81 17.53 1.17
N GLN A 87 2.54 18.18 0.28
CA GLN A 87 2.84 19.62 0.38
C GLN A 87 1.61 20.52 0.24
N LYS A 88 0.49 19.99 -0.27
CA LYS A 88 -0.79 20.72 -0.40
C LYS A 88 -1.72 20.54 0.81
N LEU A 89 -1.33 19.72 1.79
CA LEU A 89 -2.08 19.60 3.04
C LEU A 89 -2.19 20.96 3.72
N LYS A 90 -3.28 21.17 4.45
CA LYS A 90 -3.56 22.37 5.25
C LYS A 90 -3.44 22.10 6.75
N TRP A 91 -2.78 21.01 7.13
CA TRP A 91 -2.48 20.67 8.50
C TRP A 91 -1.53 21.69 9.15
N ASP A 92 -1.87 22.17 10.35
CA ASP A 92 -1.19 23.29 11.03
C ASP A 92 0.32 23.05 11.23
N ASP A 93 0.72 21.79 11.41
CA ASP A 93 2.10 21.37 11.65
C ASP A 93 2.87 20.97 10.37
N LEU A 94 2.29 21.20 9.18
CA LEU A 94 2.90 20.80 7.90
C LEU A 94 4.30 21.37 7.72
N ASN A 95 4.53 22.64 8.06
CA ASN A 95 5.85 23.25 7.91
C ASN A 95 6.91 22.53 8.74
N SER A 96 6.58 22.14 9.98
CA SER A 96 7.49 21.37 10.84
C SER A 96 7.75 19.97 10.27
N PHE A 97 6.74 19.32 9.71
CA PHE A 97 6.92 18.07 8.97
C PHE A 97 7.84 18.23 7.74
N LEU A 98 7.62 19.28 6.93
CA LEU A 98 8.43 19.56 5.75
C LEU A 98 9.89 19.89 6.09
N SER A 99 10.13 20.56 7.23
CA SER A 99 11.47 20.83 7.75
C SER A 99 12.13 19.66 8.48
N SER A 100 11.36 18.64 8.87
CA SER A 100 11.91 17.48 9.59
C SER A 100 12.88 16.68 8.70
N PRO A 101 13.99 16.16 9.24
CA PRO A 101 14.92 15.35 8.46
C PRO A 101 14.26 14.02 8.04
N ARG A 102 14.84 13.39 7.02
CA ARG A 102 14.56 11.99 6.70
C ARG A 102 15.52 11.10 7.49
N THR A 103 14.99 10.07 8.12
CA THR A 103 15.76 9.05 8.82
C THR A 103 15.87 7.82 7.93
N PRO A 104 17.07 7.29 7.67
CA PRO A 104 17.24 6.06 6.91
C PRO A 104 16.74 4.86 7.72
N ILE A 105 16.15 3.90 7.02
CA ILE A 105 15.72 2.61 7.54
C ILE A 105 16.63 1.54 6.95
N TYR A 106 17.12 0.68 7.84
CA TYR A 106 17.97 -0.46 7.51
C TYR A 106 17.26 -1.76 7.89
N CYS A 107 17.61 -2.82 7.18
CA CYS A 107 17.05 -4.16 7.36
C CYS A 107 17.93 -5.08 8.20
N ASP A 108 19.21 -4.80 8.21
CA ASP A 108 20.24 -5.49 8.97
C ASP A 108 20.82 -4.58 10.05
N LYS A 109 21.67 -5.16 10.91
CA LYS A 109 22.41 -4.39 11.90
C LYS A 109 23.35 -3.43 11.18
N GLU A 110 23.20 -2.14 11.47
CA GLU A 110 24.13 -1.08 11.08
C GLU A 110 24.26 -0.83 9.55
N GLY A 111 23.23 -1.14 8.76
CA GLY A 111 23.13 -0.68 7.38
C GLY A 111 24.14 -1.31 6.42
N GLN A 112 24.58 -2.54 6.70
CA GLN A 112 25.51 -3.28 5.84
C GLN A 112 24.94 -3.50 4.42
N SER A 113 23.62 -3.68 4.33
CA SER A 113 22.86 -3.79 3.07
C SER A 113 22.42 -2.44 2.51
N GLY A 114 22.93 -1.33 3.06
CA GLY A 114 22.55 0.02 2.67
C GLY A 114 21.16 0.43 3.16
N THR A 115 20.79 1.67 2.85
CA THR A 115 19.45 2.20 3.18
C THR A 115 18.39 1.50 2.33
N GLN A 116 17.31 1.05 2.97
CA GLN A 116 16.20 0.34 2.33
C GLN A 116 14.93 1.19 2.22
N ALA A 117 14.80 2.17 3.10
CA ALA A 117 13.75 3.17 3.03
C ALA A 117 14.19 4.46 3.75
N PHE A 118 13.46 5.53 3.54
CA PHE A 118 13.52 6.73 4.38
C PHE A 118 12.17 6.97 5.05
N VAL A 119 12.18 7.35 6.32
CA VAL A 119 11.00 7.87 6.99
C VAL A 119 11.18 9.34 7.33
N LYS A 120 10.16 10.14 7.05
CA LYS A 120 10.01 11.49 7.57
C LYS A 120 8.80 11.48 8.50
N SER A 121 8.97 11.94 9.72
CA SER A 121 7.94 11.91 10.74
C SER A 121 7.89 13.24 11.49
N TYR A 122 6.68 13.71 11.77
CA TYR A 122 6.43 14.78 12.72
C TYR A 122 5.04 14.58 13.33
N LYS A 123 4.96 14.53 14.66
CA LYS A 123 3.73 14.23 15.42
C LYS A 123 3.01 12.98 14.85
N ASN A 124 1.79 13.14 14.37
CA ASN A 124 0.91 12.08 13.88
C ASN A 124 0.93 11.92 12.35
N LEU A 125 1.89 12.54 11.64
CA LEU A 125 2.10 12.34 10.20
C LEU A 125 3.45 11.66 9.94
N ASN A 126 3.40 10.54 9.22
CA ASN A 126 4.58 9.81 8.76
C ASN A 126 4.56 9.65 7.24
N PHE A 127 5.72 9.77 6.60
CA PHE A 127 5.92 9.46 5.19
C PHE A 127 7.08 8.49 5.03
N TYR A 128 6.79 7.32 4.47
CA TYR A 128 7.79 6.30 4.12
C TYR A 128 8.07 6.33 2.63
N TRP A 129 9.34 6.49 2.28
CA TRP A 129 9.85 6.34 0.92
C TRP A 129 10.61 5.01 0.87
N ILE A 130 10.02 4.01 0.22
CA ILE A 130 10.62 2.67 0.15
C ILE A 130 11.45 2.55 -1.12
N LEU A 131 12.74 2.24 -0.95
CA LEU A 131 13.67 2.13 -2.06
C LEU A 131 13.51 0.77 -2.76
N GLU A 132 13.82 0.75 -4.05
CA GLU A 132 13.76 -0.45 -4.90
C GLU A 132 12.38 -1.13 -4.96
N ALA A 133 11.32 -0.43 -4.56
CA ALA A 133 9.95 -0.94 -4.56
C ALA A 133 9.06 -0.18 -5.55
N GLY A 134 8.15 -0.89 -6.21
CA GLY A 134 7.12 -0.35 -7.09
C GLY A 134 5.78 -0.17 -6.39
N HIS A 135 4.69 -0.41 -7.11
CA HIS A 135 3.32 -0.24 -6.60
C HIS A 135 3.00 -1.18 -5.43
N MET A 136 3.49 -2.41 -5.50
CA MET A 136 3.25 -3.45 -4.49
C MET A 136 4.44 -3.55 -3.52
N VAL A 137 4.62 -2.50 -2.71
CA VAL A 137 5.75 -2.36 -1.79
C VAL A 137 6.12 -3.63 -0.99
N PRO A 138 5.19 -4.34 -0.33
CA PRO A 138 5.56 -5.53 0.44
C PRO A 138 6.03 -6.71 -0.42
N LEU A 139 5.62 -6.76 -1.69
CA LEU A 139 6.08 -7.79 -2.62
C LEU A 139 7.50 -7.48 -3.10
N ASP A 140 7.77 -6.22 -3.42
CA ASP A 140 9.04 -5.79 -4.00
C ASP A 140 10.15 -5.64 -2.95
N ASN A 141 9.84 -5.04 -1.79
CA ASN A 141 10.79 -4.88 -0.69
C ASN A 141 10.13 -5.21 0.67
N PRO A 142 10.08 -6.51 1.05
CA PRO A 142 9.31 -6.98 2.20
C PRO A 142 9.88 -6.52 3.54
N CYS A 143 11.19 -6.34 3.65
CA CYS A 143 11.82 -6.00 4.92
C CYS A 143 11.45 -4.59 5.46
N PRO A 144 11.68 -3.49 4.72
CA PRO A 144 11.26 -2.18 5.18
C PRO A 144 9.73 -2.07 5.25
N ALA A 145 8.99 -2.85 4.45
CA ALA A 145 7.53 -2.94 4.55
C ALA A 145 7.08 -3.54 5.89
N LEU A 146 7.69 -4.64 6.33
CA LEU A 146 7.39 -5.26 7.63
C LEU A 146 7.75 -4.32 8.78
N LYS A 147 8.92 -3.67 8.71
CA LYS A 147 9.33 -2.70 9.72
C LYS A 147 8.39 -1.49 9.79
N MET A 148 7.98 -0.94 8.64
CA MET A 148 6.97 0.11 8.57
C MET A 148 5.65 -0.33 9.22
N LEU A 149 5.17 -1.54 8.92
CA LEU A 149 3.95 -2.07 9.52
C LEU A 149 4.08 -2.19 11.05
N ALA A 150 5.20 -2.75 11.53
CA ALA A 150 5.53 -2.85 12.95
C ALA A 150 5.55 -1.49 13.65
N ASP A 151 6.12 -0.46 13.02
CA ASP A 151 6.11 0.91 13.54
C ASP A 151 4.67 1.47 13.65
N ILE A 152 3.83 1.23 12.64
CA ILE A 152 2.43 1.69 12.59
C ILE A 152 1.58 1.00 13.66
N THR A 153 1.68 -0.33 13.76
CA THR A 153 0.90 -1.15 14.69
C THR A 153 1.47 -1.15 16.10
N ARG A 154 2.69 -0.63 16.28
CA ARG A 154 3.48 -0.72 17.52
C ARG A 154 3.65 -2.16 17.97
N SER A 155 3.83 -3.07 17.02
CA SER A 155 4.09 -4.49 17.28
C SER A 155 5.56 -4.83 16.97
N PRO A 156 6.16 -5.82 17.63
CA PRO A 156 7.47 -6.32 17.23
C PRO A 156 7.45 -6.80 15.76
N ALA A 157 8.47 -6.42 14.99
CA ALA A 157 8.80 -7.10 13.75
C ALA A 157 9.64 -8.32 14.12
N GLU A 158 9.00 -9.46 14.35
CA GLU A 158 9.65 -10.76 14.57
C GLU A 158 9.71 -11.57 13.28
#